data_AF-A0A1V5FN14-F1
#
_entry.id   AF-A0A1V5FN14-F1
#
_cell.length_a   1.000
_cell.length_b   1.000
_cell.length_c   1.000
_cell.angle_alpha   90.00
_cell.angle_beta   90.00
_cell.angle_gamma   90.00
#
_symmetry.space_group_name_H-M   'P 1'
#
loop_
_entity.id
_entity.type
_entity.pdbx_description
1 polymer ?
#
loop_
_entity_poly.entity_id
_entity_poly.type
_entity_poly.pdbx_seq_one_letter_code
_entity_poly.pdbx_strand_id
1 'polypeptide(L)'
;MRLFLPVFPFLALLGGAGLESLIRRIQRWTARSRRFHDLEILRVGHLLTAGAALAILAEGVTALVLYHPFYLSYFNPLVGGLEGAERRGFETTYWGEALNEEVIETLNGLPDRPDGAPPSIRPLALHGLNLAHLQEWGLLRADLRFDAEPPYDYHLLLMRRGFFNRPERALADTRAFPIERRWLKFGVPMIALYRTGEAFERFWPTMPPNPPVGQE
;
A
#
# COMPACT_ATOMS: atom_id res chain seq x y z
N MET A 1 5.72 -3.08 -10.86
CA MET A 1 4.47 -2.91 -11.62
C MET A 1 4.66 -2.48 -13.09
N ARG A 2 5.60 -1.59 -13.45
CA ARG A 2 5.78 -1.17 -14.87
C ARG A 2 5.98 -2.32 -15.86
N LEU A 3 6.71 -3.37 -15.48
CA LEU A 3 6.95 -4.55 -16.31
C LEU A 3 5.73 -5.46 -16.49
N PHE A 4 4.71 -5.33 -15.64
CA PHE A 4 3.52 -6.16 -15.69
C PHE A 4 2.44 -5.56 -16.60
N LEU A 5 2.48 -4.25 -16.87
CA LEU A 5 1.45 -3.60 -17.68
C LEU A 5 1.24 -4.25 -19.07
N PRO A 6 2.29 -4.67 -19.79
CA PRO A 6 2.13 -5.34 -21.09
C PRO A 6 1.43 -6.70 -21.04
N VAL A 7 1.33 -7.36 -19.87
CA VAL A 7 0.67 -8.68 -19.76
C VAL A 7 -0.85 -8.59 -19.71
N PHE A 8 -1.42 -7.45 -19.29
CA PHE A 8 -2.86 -7.31 -19.09
C PHE A 8 -3.71 -7.58 -20.34
N PRO A 9 -3.35 -7.13 -21.57
CA PRO A 9 -4.12 -7.48 -22.76
C PRO A 9 -4.23 -9.00 -22.97
N PHE A 10 -3.14 -9.74 -22.72
CA PHE A 10 -3.14 -11.19 -22.83
C PHE A 10 -4.01 -11.84 -21.75
N LEU A 11 -3.93 -11.36 -20.51
CA LEU A 11 -4.80 -11.82 -19.41
C LEU A 11 -6.28 -11.52 -19.69
N ALA A 12 -6.60 -10.37 -20.28
CA ALA A 12 -7.95 -10.00 -20.64
C ALA A 12 -8.51 -10.91 -21.75
N LEU A 13 -7.71 -11.20 -22.79
CA LEU A 13 -8.08 -12.14 -23.85
C LEU A 13 -8.29 -13.56 -23.30
N LEU A 14 -7.39 -14.04 -22.45
CA LEU A 14 -7.51 -15.35 -21.80
C LEU A 14 -8.74 -15.41 -20.88
N GLY A 15 -8.99 -14.36 -20.12
CA GLY A 15 -10.18 -14.24 -19.26
C GLY A 15 -11.48 -14.25 -20.07
N GLY A 16 -11.52 -13.50 -21.17
CA GLY A 16 -12.66 -13.46 -22.09
C GLY A 16 -12.93 -14.82 -22.74
N ALA A 17 -11.89 -15.46 -23.30
CA ALA A 17 -12.00 -16.79 -23.91
C ALA A 17 -12.42 -17.87 -22.89
N GLY A 18 -11.91 -17.77 -21.65
CA GLY A 18 -12.29 -18.66 -20.56
C GLY A 18 -13.77 -18.53 -20.17
N LEU A 19 -14.26 -17.29 -20.04
CA LEU A 19 -15.67 -17.02 -19.74
C LEU A 19 -16.59 -17.48 -20.88
N GLU A 20 -16.22 -17.21 -22.13
CA GLU A 20 -16.97 -17.67 -23.30
C GLU A 20 -17.07 -19.20 -23.34
N SER A 21 -15.95 -19.90 -23.13
CA SER A 21 -15.91 -21.36 -23.08
C SER A 21 -16.81 -21.92 -21.98
N LEU A 22 -16.80 -21.29 -20.80
CA LEU A 22 -17.66 -21.65 -19.67
C LEU A 22 -19.14 -21.46 -19.99
N ILE A 23 -19.53 -20.30 -20.53
CA ILE A 23 -20.91 -20.02 -20.95
C ILE A 23 -21.38 -21.03 -21.99
N ARG A 24 -20.59 -21.28 -23.04
CA ARG A 24 -20.90 -22.28 -24.07
C ARG A 24 -21.03 -23.69 -23.49
N ARG A 25 -20.28 -24.03 -22.45
CA ARG A 25 -20.40 -25.34 -21.77
C ARG A 25 -21.70 -25.42 -20.99
N ILE A 26 -22.05 -24.38 -20.23
CA ILE A 26 -23.31 -24.30 -19.48
C ILE A 26 -24.50 -24.37 -20.43
N GLN A 27 -24.49 -23.61 -21.53
CA GLN A 27 -25.53 -23.62 -22.56
C GLN A 27 -25.72 -25.01 -23.19
N ARG A 28 -24.62 -25.73 -23.49
CA ARG A 28 -24.70 -27.11 -24.01
C ARG A 28 -25.28 -28.10 -23.00
N TRP A 29 -25.01 -27.90 -21.72
CA TRP A 29 -25.58 -28.70 -20.64
C TRP A 29 -27.08 -28.45 -20.48
N THR A 30 -27.52 -27.19 -20.51
CA THR A 30 -28.95 -26.84 -20.45
C THR A 30 -29.72 -27.27 -21.69
N ALA A 31 -29.14 -27.12 -22.89
CA ALA A 31 -29.74 -27.57 -24.16
C ALA A 31 -29.97 -29.11 -24.22
N ARG A 32 -29.13 -29.88 -23.52
CA ARG A 32 -29.27 -31.35 -23.44
C ARG A 32 -30.51 -31.79 -22.65
N SER A 33 -31.03 -30.91 -21.80
CA SER A 33 -32.29 -31.11 -21.10
C SER A 33 -33.43 -30.65 -22.01
N ARG A 34 -34.31 -31.55 -22.46
CA ARG A 34 -35.46 -31.27 -23.37
C ARG A 34 -36.50 -30.27 -22.80
N ARG A 35 -36.20 -29.61 -21.69
CA ARG A 35 -37.08 -28.69 -20.95
C ARG A 35 -36.94 -27.23 -21.33
N PHE A 36 -35.82 -26.82 -21.96
CA PHE A 36 -35.52 -25.40 -22.19
C PHE A 36 -35.63 -25.03 -23.67
N HIS A 37 -36.28 -23.91 -23.96
CA HIS A 37 -36.39 -23.36 -25.32
C HIS A 37 -35.16 -22.52 -25.69
N ASP A 38 -34.85 -22.37 -26.99
CA ASP A 38 -33.65 -21.67 -27.50
C ASP A 38 -33.50 -20.23 -26.95
N LEU A 39 -34.61 -19.51 -26.78
CA LEU A 39 -34.64 -18.16 -26.21
C LEU A 39 -34.18 -18.13 -24.73
N GLU A 40 -34.44 -19.19 -23.96
CA GLU A 40 -34.01 -19.28 -22.57
C GLU A 40 -32.51 -19.51 -22.45
N ILE A 41 -31.92 -20.28 -23.38
CA ILE A 41 -30.48 -20.56 -23.43
C ILE A 41 -29.68 -19.28 -23.74
N LEU A 42 -30.19 -18.43 -24.65
CA LEU A 42 -29.60 -17.13 -24.94
C LEU A 42 -29.70 -16.17 -23.75
N ARG A 43 -30.88 -16.10 -23.10
CA ARG A 43 -31.08 -15.29 -21.88
C ARG A 43 -30.12 -15.69 -20.77
N VAL A 44 -29.93 -16.98 -20.53
CA VAL A 44 -28.96 -17.48 -19.54
C VAL A 44 -27.54 -17.03 -19.87
N GLY A 45 -27.11 -17.10 -21.14
CA GLY A 45 -25.78 -16.62 -21.54
C GLY A 45 -25.57 -15.12 -21.29
N HIS A 46 -26.56 -14.29 -21.63
CA HIS A 46 -26.50 -12.85 -21.35
C HIS A 46 -26.50 -12.54 -19.85
N LEU A 47 -27.31 -13.24 -19.06
CA LEU A 47 -27.35 -13.07 -17.61
C LEU A 47 -26.02 -13.47 -16.95
N LEU A 48 -25.39 -14.56 -17.40
CA LEU A 48 -24.06 -14.96 -16.91
C LEU A 48 -22.99 -13.94 -17.26
N THR A 49 -23.02 -13.41 -18.49
CA THR A 49 -22.07 -12.39 -18.94
C THR A 49 -22.25 -11.09 -18.15
N ALA A 50 -23.49 -10.62 -18.02
CA ALA A 50 -23.83 -9.43 -17.26
C ALA A 50 -23.49 -9.61 -15.77
N GLY A 51 -23.76 -10.78 -15.20
CA GLY A 51 -23.41 -11.12 -13.83
C GLY A 51 -21.90 -11.11 -13.60
N ALA A 52 -21.11 -11.68 -14.51
CA ALA A 52 -19.66 -11.64 -14.44
C ALA A 52 -19.12 -10.21 -14.56
N ALA A 53 -19.63 -9.42 -15.50
CA ALA A 53 -19.26 -8.01 -15.65
C ALA A 53 -19.58 -7.20 -14.39
N LEU A 54 -20.78 -7.40 -13.82
CA LEU A 54 -21.19 -6.75 -12.60
C LEU A 54 -20.32 -7.16 -11.41
N ALA A 55 -19.96 -8.44 -11.28
CA ALA A 55 -19.07 -8.92 -10.23
C ALA A 55 -17.67 -8.30 -10.33
N ILE A 56 -17.11 -8.18 -11.54
CA ILE A 56 -15.81 -7.53 -11.76
C ILE A 56 -15.88 -6.03 -11.40
N LEU A 57 -16.93 -5.34 -11.83
CA LEU A 57 -17.13 -3.92 -11.50
C LEU A 57 -17.34 -3.72 -10.00
N ALA A 58 -18.14 -4.59 -9.37
CA ALA A 58 -18.37 -4.56 -7.93
C ALA A 58 -17.05 -4.76 -7.17
N GLU A 59 -16.22 -5.73 -7.54
CA GLU A 59 -14.89 -5.92 -6.93
C GLU A 59 -14.01 -4.67 -7.09
N GLY A 60 -13.98 -4.06 -8.28
CA GLY A 60 -13.21 -2.84 -8.51
C GLY A 60 -13.68 -1.67 -7.64
N VAL A 61 -14.99 -1.45 -7.55
CA VAL A 61 -15.57 -0.39 -6.70
C VAL A 61 -15.33 -0.68 -5.23
N THR A 62 -15.55 -1.92 -4.79
CA THR A 62 -15.29 -2.36 -3.43
C THR A 62 -13.81 -2.16 -3.07
N ALA A 63 -12.89 -2.53 -3.96
CA ALA A 63 -11.46 -2.29 -3.76
C ALA A 63 -11.15 -0.80 -3.62
N LEU A 64 -11.68 0.07 -4.47
CA LEU A 64 -11.47 1.52 -4.39
C LEU A 64 -11.98 2.10 -3.06
N VAL A 65 -13.21 1.76 -2.67
CA VAL A 65 -13.81 2.24 -1.42
C VAL A 65 -13.05 1.70 -0.22
N LEU A 66 -12.82 0.40 -0.18
CA LEU A 66 -12.19 -0.25 0.96
C LEU A 66 -10.73 0.11 1.09
N TYR A 67 -10.00 0.40 0.00
CA TYR A 67 -8.56 0.70 0.08
C TYR A 67 -8.24 2.17 0.20
N HIS A 68 -9.18 3.11 0.03
CA HIS A 68 -8.91 4.53 0.26
C HIS A 68 -8.30 4.78 1.66
N PRO A 69 -7.25 5.61 1.80
CA PRO A 69 -6.47 6.29 0.75
C PRO A 69 -5.26 5.50 0.19
N PHE A 70 -5.08 4.22 0.56
CA PHE A 70 -3.95 3.35 0.22
C PHE A 70 -4.17 2.49 -1.04
N TYR A 71 -4.51 3.11 -2.17
CA TYR A 71 -4.90 2.39 -3.39
C TYR A 71 -3.81 1.49 -3.97
N LEU A 72 -2.54 1.92 -3.87
CA LEU A 72 -1.40 1.14 -4.40
C LEU A 72 -1.00 -0.03 -3.51
N SER A 73 -1.62 -0.17 -2.35
CA SER A 73 -1.42 -1.27 -1.40
C SER A 73 -2.52 -2.33 -1.53
N TYR A 74 -3.23 -2.39 -2.67
CA TYR A 74 -4.22 -3.42 -2.94
C TYR A 74 -3.57 -4.78 -3.17
N PHE A 75 -4.06 -5.78 -2.44
CA PHE A 75 -3.77 -7.19 -2.69
C PHE A 75 -5.09 -7.94 -2.88
N ASN A 76 -5.10 -8.84 -3.86
CA ASN A 76 -6.30 -9.59 -4.20
C ASN A 76 -6.74 -10.52 -3.04
N PRO A 77 -8.03 -10.85 -2.94
CA PRO A 77 -8.51 -11.76 -1.91
C PRO A 77 -7.88 -13.16 -1.92
N LEU A 78 -7.36 -13.64 -3.06
CA LEU A 78 -6.75 -14.98 -3.16
C LEU A 78 -5.44 -15.09 -2.37
N VAL A 79 -4.69 -13.99 -2.22
CA VAL A 79 -3.54 -13.93 -1.30
C VAL A 79 -3.95 -13.60 0.14
N GLY A 80 -5.24 -13.46 0.42
CA GLY A 80 -5.79 -13.06 1.72
C GLY A 80 -5.82 -11.54 1.93
N GLY A 81 -5.85 -10.76 0.85
CA GLY A 81 -5.84 -9.30 0.93
C GLY A 81 -4.52 -8.75 1.48
N LEU A 82 -4.53 -7.48 1.91
CA LEU A 82 -3.37 -6.79 2.44
C LEU A 82 -2.76 -7.51 3.66
N GLU A 83 -3.59 -7.96 4.60
CA GLU A 83 -3.11 -8.71 5.76
C GLU A 83 -2.48 -10.06 5.37
N GLY A 84 -3.07 -10.75 4.40
CA GLY A 84 -2.53 -12.01 3.90
C GLY A 84 -1.20 -11.84 3.16
N ALA A 85 -1.01 -10.70 2.50
CA ALA A 85 0.25 -10.32 1.88
C ALA A 85 1.33 -10.01 2.94
N GLU A 86 0.98 -9.24 3.97
CA GLU A 86 1.87 -8.92 5.09
C GLU A 86 2.36 -10.20 5.79
N ARG A 87 1.44 -11.11 6.15
CA ARG A 87 1.79 -12.38 6.79
C ARG A 87 2.67 -13.29 5.94
N ARG A 88 2.69 -13.10 4.63
CA ARG A 88 3.53 -13.84 3.68
C ARG A 88 4.85 -13.12 3.36
N GLY A 89 5.15 -12.03 4.06
CA GLY A 89 6.39 -11.26 3.87
C GLY A 89 6.39 -10.42 2.59
N PHE A 90 5.23 -10.12 2.00
CA PHE A 90 5.19 -9.24 0.84
C PHE A 90 5.46 -7.79 1.25
N GLU A 91 6.04 -7.04 0.32
CA GLU A 91 6.20 -5.60 0.46
C GLU A 91 4.82 -4.92 0.32
N THR A 92 4.23 -4.49 1.43
CA THR A 92 2.86 -3.97 1.48
C THR A 92 2.76 -2.51 1.06
N THR A 93 3.86 -1.77 1.13
CA THR A 93 3.96 -0.38 0.65
C THR A 93 5.28 -0.13 -0.09
N TYR A 94 5.22 0.64 -1.17
CA TYR A 94 6.39 0.78 -2.07
C TYR A 94 6.60 2.19 -2.61
N TRP A 95 5.55 2.85 -3.12
CA TRP A 95 5.68 4.10 -3.87
C TRP A 95 5.56 5.35 -3.00
N GLY A 96 5.29 5.18 -1.71
CA GLY A 96 4.99 6.28 -0.81
C GLY A 96 3.51 6.65 -0.81
N GLU A 97 2.62 5.78 -1.30
CA GLU A 97 1.16 5.99 -1.24
C GLU A 97 0.62 6.15 0.18
N ALA A 98 1.37 5.68 1.17
CA ALA A 98 1.04 5.87 2.57
C ALA A 98 1.21 7.33 3.02
N LEU A 99 2.01 8.14 2.31
CA LEU A 99 2.14 9.60 2.49
C LEU A 99 0.91 10.29 1.87
N ASN A 100 -0.24 10.11 2.51
CA ASN A 100 -1.53 10.65 2.08
C ASN A 100 -1.88 11.96 2.82
N GLU A 101 -3.09 12.49 2.56
CA GLU A 101 -3.60 13.73 3.15
C GLU A 101 -3.53 13.74 4.68
N GLU A 102 -3.91 12.65 5.35
CA GLU A 102 -3.91 12.57 6.82
C GLU A 102 -2.48 12.65 7.40
N VAL A 103 -1.50 12.07 6.69
CA VAL A 103 -0.09 12.20 7.07
C VAL A 103 0.36 13.64 6.88
N ILE A 104 0.08 14.25 5.73
CA ILE A 104 0.45 15.63 5.42
C ILE A 104 -0.13 16.60 6.45
N GLU A 105 -1.41 16.47 6.79
CA GLU A 105 -2.07 17.26 7.84
C GLU A 105 -1.39 17.10 9.19
N THR A 106 -1.02 15.87 9.55
CA THR A 106 -0.30 15.60 10.80
C THR A 106 1.07 16.27 10.81
N LEU A 107 1.82 16.19 9.71
CA LEU A 107 3.14 16.83 9.59
C LEU A 107 3.03 18.36 9.69
N ASN A 108 2.00 18.96 9.07
CA ASN A 108 1.73 20.39 9.16
C ASN A 108 1.35 20.83 10.59
N GLY A 109 0.68 19.96 11.34
CA GLY A 109 0.27 20.21 12.73
C GLY A 109 1.36 19.94 13.78
N LEU A 110 2.58 19.56 13.39
CA LEU A 110 3.65 19.31 14.35
C LEU A 110 4.04 20.61 15.07
N PRO A 111 4.23 20.57 16.40
CA PRO A 111 4.59 21.76 17.16
C PRO A 111 6.04 22.17 16.86
N ASP A 112 6.29 23.48 16.97
CA ASP A 112 7.65 24.00 16.98
C ASP A 112 8.40 23.51 18.22
N ARG A 113 9.71 23.49 18.10
CA ARG A 113 10.61 23.10 19.19
C ARG A 113 10.52 24.11 20.34
N PRO A 114 10.91 23.73 21.58
CA PRO A 114 10.88 24.64 22.72
C PRO A 114 11.74 25.91 22.55
N ASP A 115 12.74 25.86 21.67
CA ASP A 115 13.60 26.99 21.29
C ASP A 115 12.98 27.90 20.21
N GLY A 116 11.74 27.60 19.76
CA GLY A 116 11.02 28.31 18.71
C GLY A 116 11.42 27.93 17.29
N ALA A 117 12.33 26.97 17.10
CA ALA A 117 12.71 26.51 15.77
C ALA A 117 11.67 25.52 15.20
N PRO A 118 11.43 25.50 13.88
CA PRO A 118 10.59 24.49 13.25
C PRO A 118 11.14 23.06 13.49
N PRO A 119 10.28 22.04 13.59
CA PRO A 119 10.73 20.68 13.83
C PRO A 119 11.43 20.10 12.60
N SER A 120 12.42 19.25 12.86
CA SER A 120 13.18 18.52 11.86
C SER A 120 12.67 17.08 11.71
N ILE A 121 12.58 16.62 10.47
CA ILE A 121 11.98 15.32 10.15
C ILE A 121 12.87 14.57 9.18
N ARG A 122 13.18 13.32 9.49
CA ARG A 122 13.91 12.43 8.59
C ARG A 122 12.97 11.37 8.01
N PRO A 123 12.71 11.36 6.69
CA PRO A 123 12.02 10.25 6.04
C PRO A 123 12.92 9.02 6.02
N LEU A 124 12.39 7.85 6.39
CA LEU A 124 13.08 6.55 6.38
C LEU A 124 12.32 5.56 5.51
N ALA A 125 13.05 4.73 4.77
CA ALA A 125 12.52 3.89 3.68
C ALA A 125 11.64 4.64 2.65
N LEU A 126 11.76 5.98 2.59
CA LEU A 126 11.05 6.91 1.74
C LEU A 126 12.07 7.93 1.19
N HIS A 127 11.93 8.30 -0.09
CA HIS A 127 12.85 9.26 -0.69
C HIS A 127 12.61 10.68 -0.18
N GLY A 128 13.66 11.38 0.25
CA GLY A 128 13.55 12.73 0.84
C GLY A 128 12.90 13.76 -0.09
N LEU A 129 13.15 13.66 -1.40
CA LEU A 129 12.49 14.51 -2.40
C LEU A 129 10.96 14.47 -2.34
N ASN A 130 10.34 13.41 -1.84
CA ASN A 130 8.88 13.37 -1.74
C ASN A 130 8.35 14.49 -0.83
N LEU A 131 9.01 14.75 0.29
CA LEU A 131 8.62 15.81 1.22
C LEU A 131 8.97 17.20 0.66
N ALA A 132 10.12 17.33 -0.03
CA ALA A 132 10.51 18.57 -0.68
C ALA A 132 9.49 18.99 -1.76
N HIS A 133 9.06 18.08 -2.64
CA HIS A 133 8.03 18.39 -3.64
C HIS A 133 6.69 18.76 -2.99
N LEU A 134 6.32 18.15 -1.86
CA LEU A 134 5.11 18.55 -1.13
C LEU A 134 5.19 19.98 -0.57
N GLN A 135 6.39 20.43 -0.15
CA GLN A 135 6.61 21.84 0.20
C GLN A 135 6.53 22.75 -1.03
N GLU A 136 7.18 22.37 -2.14
CA GLU A 136 7.13 23.13 -3.40
C GLU A 136 5.69 23.29 -3.92
N TRP A 137 4.85 22.28 -3.74
CA TRP A 137 3.43 22.31 -4.12
C TRP A 137 2.54 23.02 -3.09
N GLY A 138 3.10 23.52 -1.98
CA GLY A 138 2.36 24.21 -0.92
C GLY A 138 1.44 23.32 -0.09
N LEU A 139 1.60 21.99 -0.18
CA LEU A 139 0.83 21.03 0.61
C LEU A 139 1.43 20.82 2.01
N LEU A 140 2.73 21.02 2.14
CA LEU A 140 3.47 20.91 3.39
C LEU A 140 4.02 22.28 3.81
N ARG A 141 4.01 22.58 5.12
CA ARG A 141 4.53 23.84 5.65
C ARG A 141 6.01 24.02 5.25
N ALA A 142 6.35 25.21 4.75
CA ALA A 142 7.61 25.48 4.06
C ALA A 142 8.84 25.53 4.98
N ASP A 143 8.62 25.58 6.29
CA ASP A 143 9.65 25.72 7.32
C ASP A 143 10.02 24.39 7.99
N LEU A 144 9.33 23.28 7.69
CA LEU A 144 9.78 21.95 8.10
C LEU A 144 11.17 21.64 7.52
N ARG A 145 12.04 21.09 8.36
CA ARG A 145 13.44 20.85 8.02
C ARG A 145 13.67 19.38 7.68
N PHE A 146 13.98 19.08 6.42
CA PHE A 146 14.28 17.72 5.94
C PHE A 146 15.76 17.48 5.62
N ASP A 147 16.53 18.55 5.45
CA ASP A 147 17.94 18.61 5.11
C ASP A 147 18.83 19.02 6.30
N ALA A 148 18.28 18.98 7.52
CA ALA A 148 19.04 19.26 8.74
C ALA A 148 20.09 18.17 9.01
N GLU A 149 21.13 18.54 9.76
CA GLU A 149 22.03 17.56 10.39
C GLU A 149 21.34 16.90 11.60
N PRO A 150 21.59 15.61 11.88
CA PRO A 150 21.12 14.97 13.09
C PRO A 150 21.56 15.74 14.35
N PRO A 151 20.78 15.70 15.44
CA PRO A 151 19.62 14.85 15.65
C PRO A 151 18.31 15.41 15.09
N TYR A 152 17.48 14.53 14.50
CA TYR A 152 16.13 14.88 14.05
C TYR A 152 15.10 14.75 15.18
N ASP A 153 14.14 15.67 15.22
CA ASP A 153 13.04 15.63 16.18
C ASP A 153 12.13 14.42 15.91
N TYR A 154 11.84 14.18 14.63
CA TYR A 154 10.97 13.10 14.18
C TYR A 154 11.58 12.24 13.08
N HIS A 155 11.21 10.96 13.06
CA HIS A 155 11.48 10.05 11.95
C HIS A 155 10.17 9.55 11.34
N LEU A 156 10.00 9.76 10.03
CA LEU A 156 8.84 9.30 9.29
C LEU A 156 9.19 8.01 8.53
N LEU A 157 8.78 6.88 9.07
CA LEU A 157 9.11 5.55 8.54
C LEU A 157 7.99 5.02 7.64
N LEU A 158 8.27 4.86 6.35
CA LEU A 158 7.45 4.07 5.45
C LEU A 158 7.66 2.58 5.75
N MET A 159 6.61 1.77 5.83
CA MET A 159 6.71 0.34 6.17
C MET A 159 7.15 -0.54 4.99
N ARG A 160 8.16 -0.05 4.26
CA ARG A 160 8.78 -0.72 3.12
C ARG A 160 9.96 -1.58 3.61
N ARG A 161 9.66 -2.77 4.12
CA ARG A 161 10.58 -3.66 4.85
C ARG A 161 11.82 -4.01 4.03
N GLY A 162 11.71 -4.16 2.72
CA GLY A 162 12.86 -4.45 1.84
C GLY A 162 13.91 -3.33 1.80
N PHE A 163 13.59 -2.14 2.33
CA PHE A 163 14.50 -1.00 2.44
C PHE A 163 15.02 -0.79 3.86
N PHE A 164 14.69 -1.67 4.80
CA PHE A 164 15.05 -1.47 6.20
C PHE A 164 16.53 -1.72 6.43
N ASN A 165 17.24 -0.66 6.84
CA ASN A 165 18.57 -0.74 7.40
C ASN A 165 18.49 -0.66 8.93
N ARG A 166 19.64 -0.48 9.58
CA ARG A 166 19.72 -0.31 11.03
C ARG A 166 18.76 0.76 11.59
N PRO A 167 18.65 1.98 11.04
CA PRO A 167 17.74 2.99 11.59
C PRO A 167 16.26 2.61 11.44
N GLU A 168 15.84 2.05 10.31
CA GLU A 168 14.46 1.59 10.13
C GLU A 168 14.11 0.47 11.11
N ARG A 169 14.97 -0.55 11.24
CA ARG A 169 14.75 -1.67 12.18
C ARG A 169 14.79 -1.23 13.64
N ALA A 170 15.63 -0.25 13.97
CA ALA A 170 15.65 0.32 15.31
C ALA A 170 14.25 0.83 15.71
N LEU A 171 13.52 1.48 14.79
CA LEU A 171 12.18 1.98 15.05
C LEU A 171 11.09 0.89 14.91
N ALA A 172 11.20 0.02 13.91
CA ALA A 172 10.19 -0.99 13.62
C ALA A 172 10.18 -2.15 14.62
N ASP A 173 11.36 -2.62 15.04
CA ASP A 173 11.49 -3.92 15.71
C ASP A 173 11.64 -3.77 17.24
N THR A 174 12.27 -2.70 17.72
CA THR A 174 12.69 -2.62 19.14
C THR A 174 11.66 -1.98 20.07
N ARG A 175 10.70 -1.22 19.51
CA ARG A 175 9.75 -0.38 20.27
C ARG A 175 10.42 0.59 21.27
N ALA A 176 11.72 0.87 21.10
CA ALA A 176 12.49 1.69 22.03
C ALA A 176 12.15 3.20 21.96
N PHE A 177 11.45 3.63 20.90
CA PHE A 177 11.12 5.04 20.66
C PHE A 177 9.60 5.25 20.61
N PRO A 178 9.12 6.38 21.15
CA PRO A 178 7.70 6.70 21.14
C PRO A 178 7.19 6.93 19.72
N ILE A 179 6.04 6.32 19.43
CA ILE A 179 5.29 6.54 18.19
C ILE A 179 4.37 7.74 18.41
N GLU A 180 4.60 8.81 17.64
CA GLU A 180 3.73 9.99 17.65
C GLU A 180 2.39 9.66 16.99
N ARG A 181 2.44 9.04 15.80
CA ARG A 181 1.25 8.57 15.09
C ARG A 181 1.60 7.40 14.17
N ARG A 182 0.66 6.48 13.98
CA ARG A 182 0.79 5.35 13.06
C ARG A 182 -0.47 5.21 12.22
N TRP A 183 -0.29 5.09 10.92
CA TRP A 183 -1.38 4.89 9.98
C TRP A 183 -1.42 3.43 9.57
N LEU A 184 -2.59 2.82 9.74
CA LEU A 184 -2.81 1.41 9.49
C LEU A 184 -3.89 1.22 8.43
N LYS A 185 -3.77 0.16 7.66
CA LYS A 185 -4.82 -0.34 6.79
C LYS A 185 -5.08 -1.80 7.10
N PHE A 186 -6.31 -2.11 7.52
CA PHE A 186 -6.69 -3.47 7.98
C PHE A 186 -5.71 -4.05 9.02
N GLY A 187 -5.26 -3.20 9.96
CA GLY A 187 -4.28 -3.60 10.99
C GLY A 187 -2.82 -3.69 10.50
N VAL A 188 -2.56 -3.59 9.20
CA VAL A 188 -1.21 -3.54 8.64
C VAL A 188 -0.66 -2.11 8.74
N PRO A 189 0.51 -1.90 9.37
CA PRO A 189 1.12 -0.58 9.43
C PRO A 189 1.62 -0.17 8.04
N MET A 190 1.29 1.05 7.62
CA MET A 190 1.65 1.57 6.29
C MET A 190 2.77 2.61 6.40
N ILE A 191 2.65 3.51 7.36
CA ILE A 191 3.64 4.55 7.68
C ILE A 191 3.49 4.92 9.15
N ALA A 192 4.58 5.33 9.78
CA ALA A 192 4.60 5.74 11.18
C ALA A 192 5.53 6.93 11.40
N LEU A 193 5.09 7.84 12.25
CA LEU A 193 5.86 8.98 12.72
C LEU A 193 6.34 8.69 14.14
N TYR A 194 7.65 8.70 14.33
CA TYR A 194 8.30 8.48 15.62
C TYR A 194 8.85 9.78 16.15
N ARG A 195 8.74 9.99 17.46
CA ARG A 195 9.43 11.06 18.18
C ARG A 195 10.74 10.50 18.70
N THR A 196 11.85 11.12 18.28
CA THR A 196 13.19 10.53 18.40
C THR A 196 14.16 11.45 19.14
N GLY A 197 14.93 12.27 18.41
CA GLY A 197 15.98 13.10 18.96
C GLY A 197 17.30 12.36 19.16
N GLU A 198 18.18 12.94 19.97
CA GLU A 198 19.56 12.50 20.15
C GLU A 198 19.71 11.05 20.67
N ALA A 199 18.74 10.56 21.44
CA ALA A 199 18.73 9.19 21.92
C ALA A 199 18.66 8.17 20.77
N PHE A 200 17.94 8.49 19.70
CA PHE A 200 17.86 7.64 18.51
C PHE A 200 19.19 7.57 17.78
N GLU A 201 19.84 8.72 17.56
CA GLU A 201 21.12 8.80 16.85
C GLU A 201 22.25 8.04 17.55
N ARG A 202 22.19 7.95 18.88
CA ARG A 202 23.13 7.12 19.66
C ARG A 202 22.76 5.64 19.64
N PHE A 203 21.48 5.31 19.51
CA PHE A 203 20.98 3.93 19.61
C PHE A 203 21.11 3.14 18.32
N TRP A 204 20.62 3.66 17.19
CA TRP A 204 20.54 2.89 15.95
C TRP A 204 21.91 2.35 15.45
N PRO A 205 23.07 3.01 15.67
CA PRO A 205 24.36 2.47 15.27
C PRO A 205 24.74 1.17 16.00
N THR A 206 24.21 0.98 17.21
CA THR A 206 24.42 -0.20 18.06
C THR A 206 23.62 -1.43 17.61
N MET A 207 22.64 -1.23 16.72
CA MET A 207 21.85 -2.33 16.17
C MET A 207 22.73 -3.30 15.39
N PRO A 208 22.44 -4.61 15.42
CA PRO A 208 23.14 -5.57 14.60
C PRO A 208 23.05 -5.20 13.10
N PRO A 209 24.09 -5.52 12.31
CA PRO A 209 24.05 -5.35 10.87
C PRO A 209 22.85 -6.07 10.26
N ASN A 210 22.39 -5.60 9.10
CA ASN A 210 21.32 -6.28 8.37
C ASN A 210 21.73 -7.74 8.13
N PRO A 211 20.80 -8.71 8.28
CA PRO A 211 21.05 -10.05 7.77
C PRO A 211 21.36 -9.97 6.26
N PRO A 212 22.23 -10.84 5.73
CA PRO A 212 22.51 -10.89 4.31
C PRO A 212 21.21 -11.14 3.53
N VAL A 213 21.07 -10.45 2.39
CA VAL A 213 19.89 -10.53 1.52
C VAL A 213 19.63 -12.00 1.14
N GLY A 214 18.46 -12.55 1.54
CA GLY A 214 18.02 -13.90 1.16
C GLY A 214 17.91 -14.95 2.28
N GLN A 215 17.87 -14.56 3.57
CA GLN A 215 17.67 -15.49 4.70
C GLN A 215 16.36 -15.29 5.49
N GLU A 216 15.32 -14.72 4.87
CA GLU A 216 13.97 -14.64 5.47
C GLU A 216 13.02 -15.68 4.87
#